data_AF-A0A520QHI4-F1
#
_entry.id   AF-A0A520QHI4-F1
#
_cell.length_a   1.000
_cell.length_b   1.000
_cell.length_c   1.000
_cell.angle_alpha   90.00
_cell.angle_beta   90.00
_cell.angle_gamma   90.00
#
_symmetry.space_group_name_H-M   'P 1'
#
loop_
_entity.id
_entity.type
_entity.pdbx_description
1 polymer ?
#
loop_
_entity_poly.entity_id
_entity_poly.type
_entity_poly.pdbx_seq_one_letter_code
_entity_poly.pdbx_strand_id
1 'polypeptide(L)'
;MPTTSAPLKIPRVVPQRKPRQPRENIPQTREEREMILREVRHYVAEQTLVPPVPMEDLKQHADKLVAALNSKEIYRDYIGILINNELWRETLAAVPFERRLLMVPKCLRVEAKCPAPFDEFGLLCKSCGLCSIQDLEYEAEKLGYAALVAEGSAIVMSLIQTGKIDAIVGVACIPVLERAFPYMEAAAVPGVAIPLLQDDCIDTTVDEDWIWDYIHLTSDDKTRRLDLSTLHDEVDTWFAPDSLEAIMGEGEGDTEAIGRDWLARAGKRWRPFLSVAAFQALRSDADEPAPEDLKKIAVAVECFHKASLIH
;
A
#
# COMPACT_ATOMS: atom_id res chain seq x y z
N MET A 1 16.67 8.86 43.09
CA MET A 1 17.14 7.69 42.33
C MET A 1 17.36 8.12 40.90
N PRO A 2 18.58 7.99 40.34
CA PRO A 2 18.86 8.43 38.98
C PRO A 2 18.20 7.45 38.00
N THR A 3 17.30 7.96 37.17
CA THR A 3 16.69 7.24 36.05
C THR A 3 17.77 6.92 35.03
N THR A 4 18.19 5.66 35.01
CA THR A 4 19.05 5.11 33.96
C THR A 4 18.22 5.08 32.67
N SER A 5 18.50 5.98 31.73
CA SER A 5 17.89 5.89 30.40
C SER A 5 18.31 4.58 29.77
N ALA A 6 17.35 3.76 29.36
CA ALA A 6 17.65 2.55 28.60
C ALA A 6 18.52 2.92 27.40
N PRO A 7 19.60 2.17 27.11
CA PRO A 7 20.48 2.48 26.00
C PRO A 7 19.66 2.45 24.70
N LEU A 8 19.80 3.50 23.89
CA LEU A 8 19.25 3.57 22.54
C LEU A 8 19.69 2.32 21.77
N LYS A 9 18.73 1.43 21.49
CA LYS A 9 18.94 0.31 20.57
C LYS A 9 19.04 0.89 19.16
N ILE A 10 20.26 1.09 18.70
CA ILE A 10 20.51 1.44 17.30
C ILE A 10 19.99 0.26 16.45
N PRO A 11 19.05 0.49 15.52
CA PRO A 11 18.59 -0.54 14.61
C PRO A 11 19.78 -1.17 13.90
N ARG A 12 19.84 -2.50 13.85
CA ARG A 12 20.88 -3.19 13.07
C ARG A 12 20.71 -2.77 11.62
N VAL A 13 21.81 -2.31 11.01
CA VAL A 13 21.81 -2.01 9.57
C VAL A 13 21.50 -3.30 8.83
N VAL A 14 20.43 -3.31 8.05
CA VAL A 14 20.06 -4.43 7.19
C VAL A 14 21.28 -4.76 6.30
N PRO A 15 21.74 -6.02 6.26
CA PRO A 15 22.90 -6.39 5.48
C PRO A 15 22.70 -6.05 4.00
N GLN A 16 23.39 -5.01 3.52
CA GLN A 16 23.31 -4.62 2.11
C GLN A 16 23.93 -5.72 1.25
N ARG A 17 23.10 -6.39 0.46
CA ARG A 17 23.58 -7.39 -0.50
C ARG A 17 24.28 -6.70 -1.66
N LYS A 18 25.24 -7.41 -2.24
CA LYS A 18 25.84 -6.96 -3.49
C LYS A 18 24.74 -6.91 -4.56
N PRO A 19 24.59 -5.80 -5.28
CA PRO A 19 23.64 -5.71 -6.36
C PRO A 19 23.99 -6.76 -7.43
N ARG A 20 22.98 -7.53 -7.83
CA ARG A 20 23.04 -8.52 -8.90
C ARG A 20 22.07 -8.12 -10.00
N GLN A 21 22.41 -8.45 -11.24
CA GLN A 21 21.52 -8.18 -12.37
C GLN A 21 20.24 -9.03 -12.24
N PRO A 22 19.06 -8.45 -12.47
CA PRO A 22 17.84 -9.22 -12.62
C PRO A 22 17.90 -10.16 -13.82
N ARG A 23 17.08 -11.22 -13.82
CA ARG A 23 16.86 -12.06 -15.00
C ARG A 23 16.35 -11.24 -16.19
N GLU A 24 16.63 -11.69 -17.40
CA GLU A 24 16.28 -10.97 -18.64
C GLU A 24 14.78 -10.74 -18.81
N ASN A 25 13.95 -11.62 -18.24
CA ASN A 25 12.49 -11.51 -18.21
C ASN A 25 11.95 -10.58 -17.10
N ILE A 26 12.82 -9.87 -16.40
CA ILE A 26 12.48 -8.88 -15.37
C ILE A 26 13.06 -7.51 -15.76
N PRO A 27 12.32 -6.40 -15.56
CA PRO A 27 12.85 -5.06 -15.80
C PRO A 27 14.11 -4.79 -14.97
N GLN A 28 15.14 -4.25 -15.64
CA GLN A 28 16.52 -4.30 -15.14
C GLN A 28 16.78 -3.25 -14.06
N THR A 29 16.10 -2.12 -14.11
CA THR A 29 16.24 -1.03 -13.14
C THR A 29 15.06 -0.97 -12.20
N ARG A 30 15.27 -0.41 -10.99
CA ARG A 30 14.22 -0.22 -10.00
C ARG A 30 13.16 0.74 -10.53
N GLU A 31 13.60 1.81 -11.20
CA GLU A 31 12.75 2.84 -11.77
C GLU A 31 11.81 2.27 -12.85
N GLU A 32 12.28 1.32 -13.67
CA GLU A 32 11.45 0.65 -14.67
C GLU A 32 10.39 -0.24 -14.00
N ARG A 33 10.75 -0.96 -12.92
CA ARG A 33 9.81 -1.79 -12.14
C ARG A 33 8.74 -0.95 -11.45
N GLU A 34 9.12 0.19 -10.88
CA GLU A 34 8.19 1.15 -10.26
C GLU A 34 7.25 1.80 -11.27
N MET A 35 7.77 2.19 -12.44
CA MET A 35 6.95 2.72 -13.52
C MET A 35 5.91 1.70 -13.97
N ILE A 36 6.32 0.46 -14.24
CA ILE A 36 5.40 -0.62 -14.63
C ILE A 36 4.35 -0.88 -13.54
N LEU A 37 4.73 -0.93 -12.26
CA LEU A 37 3.78 -1.11 -11.16
C LEU A 37 2.72 0.00 -11.11
N ARG A 38 3.13 1.26 -11.32
CA ARG A 38 2.18 2.38 -11.38
C ARG A 38 1.17 2.23 -12.52
N GLU A 39 1.63 1.84 -13.71
CA GLU A 39 0.74 1.68 -14.85
C GLU A 39 -0.17 0.45 -14.70
N VAL A 40 0.30 -0.62 -14.05
CA VAL A 40 -0.54 -1.76 -13.64
C VAL A 40 -1.67 -1.31 -12.72
N ARG A 41 -1.38 -0.44 -11.73
CA ARG A 41 -2.39 0.11 -10.82
C ARG A 41 -3.48 0.89 -11.57
N HIS A 42 -3.07 1.79 -12.47
CA HIS A 42 -4.01 2.53 -13.30
C HIS A 42 -4.85 1.59 -14.16
N TYR A 43 -4.21 0.60 -14.79
CA TYR A 43 -4.89 -0.37 -15.62
C TYR A 43 -5.95 -1.16 -14.85
N VAL A 44 -5.60 -1.73 -13.69
CA VAL A 44 -6.54 -2.51 -12.88
C VAL A 44 -7.70 -1.65 -12.39
N ALA A 45 -7.48 -0.39 -12.02
CA ALA A 45 -8.54 0.53 -11.61
C ALA A 45 -9.55 0.84 -12.73
N GLU A 46 -9.13 0.80 -13.99
CA GLU A 46 -10.01 1.01 -15.15
C GLU A 46 -10.73 -0.27 -15.59
N GLN A 47 -10.22 -1.45 -15.25
CA GLN A 47 -10.82 -2.72 -15.63
C GLN A 47 -11.87 -3.19 -14.61
N THR A 48 -12.84 -3.98 -15.09
CA THR A 48 -13.85 -4.65 -14.25
C THR A 48 -13.45 -6.11 -13.97
N LEU A 49 -12.18 -6.32 -13.62
CA LEU A 49 -11.68 -7.65 -13.28
C LEU A 49 -11.93 -7.95 -11.81
N VAL A 50 -12.38 -9.18 -11.54
CA VAL A 50 -12.59 -9.68 -10.17
C VAL A 50 -11.72 -10.91 -9.98
N PRO A 51 -10.85 -10.94 -8.94
CA PRO A 51 -10.06 -12.12 -8.65
C PRO A 51 -10.92 -13.30 -8.12
N PRO A 52 -10.51 -14.57 -8.31
CA PRO A 52 -9.32 -15.00 -9.04
C PRO A 52 -9.49 -14.90 -10.57
N VAL A 53 -8.44 -14.44 -11.25
CA VAL A 53 -8.39 -14.40 -12.73
C VAL A 53 -7.46 -15.52 -13.20
N PRO A 54 -7.89 -16.36 -14.15
CA PRO A 54 -7.05 -17.43 -14.70
C PRO A 54 -5.73 -16.92 -15.26
N MET A 55 -4.67 -17.72 -15.14
CA MET A 55 -3.33 -17.32 -15.59
C MET A 55 -3.29 -16.91 -17.07
N GLU A 56 -4.04 -17.59 -17.94
CA GLU A 56 -4.09 -17.26 -19.37
C GLU A 56 -4.81 -15.93 -19.65
N ASP A 57 -5.74 -15.53 -18.79
CA ASP A 57 -6.40 -14.22 -18.90
C ASP A 57 -5.49 -13.11 -18.38
N LEU A 58 -4.83 -13.32 -17.23
CA LEU A 58 -3.81 -12.38 -16.72
C LEU A 58 -2.72 -12.10 -17.75
N LYS A 59 -2.31 -13.14 -18.46
CA LYS A 59 -1.37 -13.11 -19.57
C LYS A 59 -1.86 -12.26 -20.75
N GLN A 60 -3.13 -12.37 -21.13
CA GLN A 60 -3.74 -11.50 -22.15
C GLN A 60 -3.81 -10.03 -21.70
N HIS A 61 -4.09 -9.79 -20.41
CA HIS A 61 -4.06 -8.44 -19.84
C HIS A 61 -2.63 -7.87 -19.80
N ALA A 62 -1.65 -8.69 -19.47
CA ALA A 62 -0.24 -8.33 -19.53
C ALA A 62 0.21 -7.98 -20.96
N ASP A 63 -0.23 -8.73 -21.98
CA ASP A 63 0.07 -8.43 -23.39
C ASP A 63 -0.43 -7.03 -23.79
N LYS A 64 -1.62 -6.63 -23.33
CA LYS A 64 -2.17 -5.28 -23.57
C LYS A 64 -1.29 -4.21 -22.94
N LEU A 65 -0.83 -4.42 -21.70
CA LEU A 65 0.05 -3.48 -21.02
C LEU A 65 1.45 -3.42 -21.65
N VAL A 66 2.03 -4.56 -22.04
CA VAL A 66 3.29 -4.60 -22.78
C VAL A 66 3.20 -3.73 -24.04
N ALA A 67 2.13 -3.89 -24.82
CA ALA A 67 1.89 -3.10 -26.02
C ALA A 67 1.67 -1.61 -25.72
N ALA A 68 0.85 -1.28 -24.72
CA ALA A 68 0.54 0.10 -24.34
C ALA A 68 1.77 0.86 -23.83
N LEU A 69 2.65 0.18 -23.09
CA LEU A 69 3.87 0.75 -22.53
C LEU A 69 5.05 0.74 -23.51
N ASN A 70 4.88 0.13 -24.69
CA ASN A 70 5.98 -0.17 -25.62
C ASN A 70 7.16 -0.89 -24.89
N SER A 71 6.81 -1.83 -24.01
CA SER A 71 7.75 -2.59 -23.19
C SER A 71 8.20 -3.88 -23.90
N LYS A 72 9.12 -4.63 -23.29
CA LYS A 72 9.60 -5.89 -23.87
C LYS A 72 8.59 -7.01 -23.62
N GLU A 73 8.28 -7.79 -24.65
CA GLU A 73 7.40 -8.97 -24.57
C GLU A 73 7.85 -9.98 -23.50
N ILE A 74 9.16 -10.09 -23.27
CA ILE A 74 9.73 -10.98 -22.25
C ILE A 74 9.32 -10.61 -20.81
N TYR A 75 8.80 -9.40 -20.56
CA TYR A 75 8.31 -8.99 -19.23
C TYR A 75 6.85 -9.41 -18.97
N ARG A 76 6.19 -10.09 -19.90
CA ARG A 76 4.78 -10.47 -19.82
C ARG A 76 4.42 -11.16 -18.51
N ASP A 77 5.16 -12.20 -18.11
CA ASP A 77 4.84 -12.96 -16.90
C ASP A 77 5.08 -12.14 -15.64
N TYR A 78 6.12 -11.29 -15.63
CA TYR A 78 6.38 -10.34 -14.56
C TYR A 78 5.21 -9.35 -14.40
N ILE A 79 4.72 -8.77 -15.50
CA ILE A 79 3.57 -7.86 -15.49
C ILE A 79 2.29 -8.60 -15.05
N GLY A 80 2.08 -9.84 -15.51
CA GLY A 80 0.93 -10.67 -15.09
C GLY A 80 0.88 -10.89 -13.57
N ILE A 81 2.04 -11.11 -12.94
CA ILE A 81 2.15 -11.21 -11.47
C ILE A 81 1.74 -9.89 -10.81
N LEU A 82 2.19 -8.75 -11.32
CA LEU A 82 1.82 -7.44 -10.76
C LEU A 82 0.32 -7.15 -10.90
N ILE A 83 -0.30 -7.51 -12.03
CA ILE A 83 -1.76 -7.40 -12.23
C ILE A 83 -2.49 -8.24 -11.18
N ASN A 84 -2.10 -9.50 -11.00
CA ASN A 84 -2.70 -10.36 -9.98
C ASN A 84 -2.56 -9.77 -8.57
N ASN A 85 -1.37 -9.25 -8.23
CA ASN A 85 -1.15 -8.65 -6.93
C ASN A 85 -2.07 -7.46 -6.67
N GLU A 86 -2.25 -6.60 -7.67
CA GLU A 86 -3.12 -5.42 -7.54
C GLU A 86 -4.60 -5.82 -7.41
N LEU A 87 -5.05 -6.84 -8.16
CA LEU A 87 -6.41 -7.38 -8.03
C LEU A 87 -6.70 -7.91 -6.62
N TRP A 88 -5.72 -8.59 -6.00
CA TRP A 88 -5.86 -9.12 -4.65
C TRP A 88 -5.54 -8.13 -3.54
N ARG A 89 -5.01 -6.94 -3.86
CA ARG A 89 -4.45 -6.00 -2.88
C ARG A 89 -5.45 -5.62 -1.79
N GLU A 90 -6.67 -5.23 -2.19
CA GLU A 90 -7.70 -4.83 -1.24
C GLU A 90 -8.22 -6.01 -0.40
N THR A 91 -8.37 -7.19 -1.04
CA THR A 91 -8.83 -8.38 -0.32
C THR A 91 -7.80 -8.85 0.70
N LEU A 92 -6.50 -8.82 0.35
CA LEU A 92 -5.41 -9.09 1.29
C LEU A 92 -5.46 -8.11 2.46
N ALA A 93 -5.65 -6.81 2.20
CA ALA A 93 -5.71 -5.77 3.20
C ALA A 93 -6.82 -6.00 4.25
N ALA A 94 -7.95 -6.59 3.83
CA ALA A 94 -9.10 -6.88 4.70
C ALA A 94 -8.95 -8.15 5.56
N VAL A 95 -8.01 -9.05 5.23
CA VAL A 95 -7.78 -10.27 6.01
C VAL A 95 -7.02 -9.93 7.31
N PRO A 96 -7.43 -10.38 8.50
CA PRO A 96 -6.68 -10.14 9.74
C PRO A 96 -5.25 -10.69 9.66
N PHE A 97 -4.26 -9.98 10.24
CA PHE A 97 -2.84 -10.37 10.16
C PHE A 97 -2.58 -11.79 10.67
N GLU A 98 -3.26 -12.22 11.72
CA GLU A 98 -3.16 -13.56 12.30
C GLU A 98 -3.69 -14.69 11.41
N ARG A 99 -4.38 -14.33 10.33
CA ARG A 99 -4.86 -15.26 9.29
C ARG A 99 -4.02 -15.16 8.02
N ARG A 100 -2.86 -14.49 8.05
CA ARG A 100 -1.96 -14.36 6.90
C ARG A 100 -0.70 -15.20 7.06
N LEU A 101 -0.18 -15.68 5.93
CA LEU A 101 1.13 -16.33 5.84
C LEU A 101 2.11 -15.41 5.10
N LEU A 102 3.27 -15.15 5.70
CA LEU A 102 4.45 -14.70 4.98
C LEU A 102 5.29 -15.92 4.59
N MET A 103 5.52 -16.09 3.29
CA MET A 103 6.39 -17.16 2.77
C MET A 103 7.58 -16.55 2.04
N VAL A 104 8.78 -16.78 2.58
CA VAL A 104 10.04 -16.31 2.00
C VAL A 104 10.93 -17.47 1.56
N PRO A 105 11.74 -17.34 0.51
CA PRO A 105 12.56 -18.43 0.01
C PRO A 105 13.93 -18.44 0.70
N LYS A 106 14.49 -19.65 0.87
CA LYS A 106 15.86 -19.81 1.39
C LYS A 106 16.90 -19.09 0.54
N CYS A 107 16.59 -18.84 -0.74
CA CYS A 107 17.44 -18.15 -1.71
C CYS A 107 17.83 -16.74 -1.28
N LEU A 108 17.09 -16.12 -0.35
CA LEU A 108 17.46 -14.84 0.25
C LEU A 108 18.60 -14.96 1.28
N ARG A 109 18.96 -16.16 1.75
CA ARG A 109 20.07 -16.28 2.69
C ARG A 109 21.40 -16.03 2.00
N VAL A 110 22.41 -15.62 2.76
CA VAL A 110 23.81 -15.71 2.33
C VAL A 110 24.25 -17.16 2.50
N GLU A 111 24.21 -17.95 1.42
CA GLU A 111 24.35 -19.41 1.49
C GLU A 111 25.62 -19.85 2.23
N ALA A 112 26.76 -19.27 1.85
CA ALA A 112 28.07 -19.62 2.40
C ALA A 112 28.23 -19.33 3.90
N LYS A 113 27.33 -18.56 4.52
CA LYS A 113 27.44 -18.12 5.92
C LYS A 113 26.22 -18.46 6.78
N CYS A 114 25.13 -18.91 6.18
CA CYS A 114 23.88 -19.16 6.90
C CYS A 114 24.02 -20.42 7.79
N PRO A 115 23.88 -20.30 9.12
CA PRO A 115 24.02 -21.44 10.03
C PRO A 115 22.72 -22.26 10.16
N ALA A 116 21.65 -21.87 9.46
CA ALA A 116 20.32 -22.45 9.62
C ALA A 116 20.28 -23.90 9.10
N PRO A 117 19.78 -24.86 9.91
CA PRO A 117 19.53 -26.21 9.45
C PRO A 117 18.25 -26.26 8.59
N PHE A 118 18.05 -27.38 7.91
CA PHE A 118 16.83 -27.69 7.19
C PHE A 118 16.08 -28.82 7.88
N ASP A 119 14.76 -28.75 7.86
CA ASP A 119 13.86 -29.85 8.19
C ASP A 119 13.00 -30.22 6.98
N GLU A 120 11.93 -30.99 7.21
CA GLU A 120 10.99 -31.39 6.16
C GLU A 120 10.12 -30.23 5.63
N PHE A 121 10.01 -29.13 6.37
CA PHE A 121 9.17 -27.98 6.04
C PHE A 121 9.95 -26.84 5.41
N GLY A 122 11.23 -26.68 5.73
CA GLY A 122 12.08 -25.66 5.12
C GLY A 122 13.34 -25.33 5.91
N LEU A 123 13.78 -24.08 5.78
CA LEU A 123 14.94 -23.54 6.47
C LEU A 123 14.53 -23.04 7.86
N LEU A 124 15.21 -23.50 8.91
CA LEU A 124 14.95 -23.08 10.28
C LEU A 124 15.85 -21.90 10.65
N CYS A 125 15.36 -20.69 10.39
CA CYS A 125 16.10 -19.46 10.64
C CYS A 125 16.59 -19.38 12.09
N LYS A 126 17.88 -19.03 12.26
CA LYS A 126 18.52 -18.86 13.59
C LYS A 126 18.71 -17.40 13.98
N SER A 127 18.05 -16.48 13.27
CA SER A 127 18.16 -15.04 13.52
C SER A 127 19.63 -14.56 13.58
N CYS A 128 20.44 -15.04 12.63
CA CYS A 128 21.88 -14.76 12.59
C CYS A 128 22.23 -13.33 12.16
N GLY A 129 21.26 -12.56 11.65
CA GLY A 129 21.44 -11.17 11.20
C GLY A 129 22.25 -11.00 9.91
N LEU A 130 22.41 -12.06 9.11
CA LEU A 130 23.23 -12.02 7.88
C LEU A 130 22.42 -11.75 6.60
N CYS A 131 21.10 -11.79 6.68
CA CYS A 131 20.17 -11.54 5.57
C CYS A 131 18.84 -10.96 6.12
N SER A 132 17.98 -10.50 5.22
CA SER A 132 16.69 -9.87 5.55
C SER A 132 15.62 -10.83 6.06
N ILE A 133 15.81 -12.15 5.92
CA ILE A 133 14.84 -13.17 6.37
C ILE A 133 14.45 -12.95 7.84
N GLN A 134 15.42 -12.73 8.72
CA GLN A 134 15.15 -12.53 10.15
C GLN A 134 14.25 -11.32 10.40
N ASP A 135 14.52 -10.19 9.76
CA ASP A 135 13.79 -8.95 10.01
C ASP A 135 12.35 -9.07 9.49
N LEU A 136 12.18 -9.74 8.34
CA LEU A 136 10.88 -10.03 7.74
C LEU A 136 10.06 -11.01 8.61
N GLU A 137 10.66 -12.12 9.05
CA GLU A 137 10.00 -13.08 9.96
C GLU A 137 9.59 -12.40 11.26
N TYR A 138 10.51 -11.64 11.89
CA TYR A 138 10.24 -10.96 13.15
C TYR A 138 9.07 -9.97 13.05
N GLU A 139 9.03 -9.14 11.99
CA GLU A 139 7.93 -8.18 11.85
C GLU A 139 6.61 -8.87 11.52
N ALA A 140 6.63 -9.88 10.65
CA ALA A 140 5.43 -10.64 10.31
C ALA A 140 4.84 -11.32 11.57
N GLU A 141 5.65 -12.03 12.35
CA GLU A 141 5.23 -12.66 13.61
C GLU A 141 4.71 -11.63 14.63
N LYS A 142 5.37 -10.47 14.72
CA LYS A 142 4.94 -9.36 15.59
C LYS A 142 3.56 -8.81 15.21
N LEU A 143 3.24 -8.76 13.92
CA LEU A 143 1.91 -8.38 13.42
C LEU A 143 0.87 -9.50 13.58
N GLY A 144 1.31 -10.75 13.75
CA GLY A 144 0.48 -11.92 13.98
C GLY A 144 0.56 -12.98 12.88
N TYR A 145 1.26 -12.72 11.78
CA TYR A 145 1.39 -13.66 10.66
C TYR A 145 1.98 -14.99 11.12
N ALA A 146 1.60 -16.07 10.43
CA ALA A 146 2.49 -17.21 10.31
C ALA A 146 3.65 -16.82 9.36
N ALA A 147 4.89 -17.10 9.73
CA ALA A 147 6.06 -16.87 8.86
C ALA A 147 6.79 -18.19 8.60
N LEU A 148 7.21 -18.41 7.35
CA LEU A 148 7.87 -19.64 6.93
C LEU A 148 8.95 -19.38 5.89
N VAL A 149 10.13 -20.00 6.07
CA VAL A 149 11.17 -20.06 5.04
C VAL A 149 11.11 -21.39 4.30
N ALA A 150 10.35 -21.45 3.21
CA ALA A 150 10.14 -22.68 2.47
C ALA A 150 10.09 -22.47 0.96
N GLU A 151 10.20 -23.57 0.20
CA GLU A 151 10.16 -23.57 -1.26
C GLU A 151 8.98 -24.38 -1.83
N GLY A 152 8.25 -25.12 -0.98
CA GLY A 152 7.21 -26.04 -1.39
C GLY A 152 5.80 -25.48 -1.23
N SER A 153 4.94 -25.67 -2.23
CA SER A 153 3.52 -25.33 -2.17
C SER A 153 2.70 -26.29 -1.28
N ALA A 154 3.22 -27.49 -0.98
CA ALA A 154 2.49 -28.50 -0.21
C ALA A 154 2.10 -28.05 1.21
N ILE A 155 3.03 -27.40 1.92
CA ILE A 155 2.77 -26.88 3.26
C ILE A 155 1.74 -25.74 3.23
N VAL A 156 1.86 -24.86 2.23
CA VAL A 156 0.92 -23.76 2.00
C VAL A 156 -0.49 -24.30 1.78
N MET A 157 -0.64 -25.30 0.91
CA MET A 157 -1.93 -25.95 0.66
C MET A 157 -2.49 -26.61 1.92
N SER A 158 -1.65 -27.25 2.74
CA SER A 158 -2.10 -27.82 4.01
C SER A 158 -2.60 -26.74 4.98
N LEU A 159 -1.92 -25.58 5.06
CA LEU A 159 -2.34 -24.47 5.92
C LEU A 159 -3.68 -23.87 5.46
N ILE A 160 -3.87 -23.74 4.15
CA ILE A 160 -5.15 -23.31 3.54
C ILE A 160 -6.26 -24.32 3.86
N GLN A 161 -6.04 -25.60 3.57
CA GLN A 161 -7.06 -26.65 3.76
C GLN A 161 -7.46 -26.85 5.22
N THR A 162 -6.55 -26.56 6.16
CA THR A 162 -6.83 -26.59 7.61
C THR A 162 -7.47 -25.30 8.13
N GLY A 163 -7.67 -24.29 7.27
CA GLY A 163 -8.30 -23.00 7.62
C GLY A 163 -7.46 -22.15 8.57
N LYS A 164 -6.15 -22.43 8.66
CA LYS A 164 -5.21 -21.68 9.51
C LYS A 164 -4.84 -20.34 8.91
N ILE A 165 -4.88 -20.24 7.58
CA ILE A 165 -4.56 -19.01 6.84
C ILE A 165 -5.62 -18.79 5.77
N ASP A 166 -5.90 -17.52 5.51
CA ASP A 166 -6.86 -17.05 4.51
C ASP A 166 -6.18 -16.17 3.45
N ALA A 167 -4.92 -15.76 3.64
CA ALA A 167 -4.18 -15.00 2.64
C ALA A 167 -2.66 -15.20 2.74
N ILE A 168 -1.96 -14.98 1.63
CA ILE A 168 -0.53 -15.24 1.51
C ILE A 168 0.20 -14.04 0.89
N VAL A 169 1.28 -13.62 1.55
CA VAL A 169 2.33 -12.77 0.98
C VAL A 169 3.52 -13.66 0.67
N GLY A 170 3.75 -13.93 -0.60
CA GLY A 170 4.80 -14.83 -1.07
C GLY A 170 5.97 -14.10 -1.71
N VAL A 171 7.17 -14.66 -1.56
CA VAL A 171 8.37 -14.23 -2.30
C VAL A 171 8.93 -15.44 -3.03
N ALA A 172 9.04 -15.38 -4.35
CA ALA A 172 9.57 -16.49 -5.14
C ALA A 172 10.01 -16.04 -6.54
N CYS A 173 10.79 -16.87 -7.24
CA CYS A 173 11.07 -16.62 -8.65
C CYS A 173 9.85 -16.95 -9.52
N ILE A 174 9.76 -16.31 -10.69
CA ILE A 174 8.64 -16.47 -11.64
C ILE A 174 8.31 -17.95 -11.92
N PRO A 175 9.27 -18.85 -12.22
CA PRO A 175 8.96 -20.26 -12.49
C PRO A 175 8.33 -21.02 -11.31
N VAL A 176 8.62 -20.62 -10.06
CA VAL A 176 7.98 -21.19 -8.87
C VAL A 176 6.56 -20.65 -8.74
N LEU A 177 6.35 -19.35 -8.98
CA LEU A 177 5.04 -18.71 -8.93
C LEU A 177 4.07 -19.31 -9.95
N GLU A 178 4.50 -19.52 -11.20
CA GLU A 178 3.68 -20.15 -12.24
C GLU A 178 3.18 -21.55 -11.86
N ARG A 179 4.00 -22.31 -11.12
CA ARG A 179 3.59 -23.65 -10.62
C ARG A 179 2.65 -23.56 -9.42
N ALA A 180 2.75 -22.52 -8.61
CA ALA A 180 1.90 -22.32 -7.44
C ALA A 180 0.52 -21.74 -7.81
N PHE A 181 0.46 -20.94 -8.88
CA PHE A 181 -0.72 -20.19 -9.30
C PHE A 181 -1.99 -21.03 -9.45
N PRO A 182 -1.99 -22.19 -10.15
CA PRO A 182 -3.21 -22.98 -10.34
C PRO A 182 -3.83 -23.47 -9.03
N TYR A 183 -3.00 -23.72 -8.01
CA TYR A 183 -3.48 -24.16 -6.71
C TYR A 183 -4.13 -23.02 -5.92
N MET A 184 -3.51 -21.84 -5.98
CA MET A 184 -4.03 -20.62 -5.34
C MET A 184 -5.34 -20.16 -5.97
N GLU A 185 -5.40 -20.19 -7.31
CA GLU A 185 -6.58 -19.90 -8.10
C GLU A 185 -7.74 -20.85 -7.74
N ALA A 186 -7.48 -22.17 -7.75
CA ALA A 186 -8.50 -23.18 -7.44
C ALA A 186 -9.02 -23.09 -6.00
N ALA A 187 -8.17 -22.67 -5.05
CA ALA A 187 -8.54 -22.47 -3.66
C ALA A 187 -9.17 -21.09 -3.39
N ALA A 188 -9.19 -20.19 -4.39
CA ALA A 188 -9.63 -18.80 -4.27
C ALA A 188 -9.00 -18.05 -3.08
N VAL A 189 -7.73 -18.34 -2.79
CA VAL A 189 -7.01 -17.72 -1.67
C VAL A 189 -6.31 -16.45 -2.15
N PRO A 190 -6.57 -15.29 -1.52
CA PRO A 190 -5.82 -14.06 -1.76
C PRO A 190 -4.32 -14.30 -1.65
N GLY A 191 -3.62 -14.11 -2.78
CA GLY A 191 -2.20 -14.33 -2.89
C GLY A 191 -1.53 -13.20 -3.63
N VAL A 192 -0.63 -12.49 -2.95
CA VAL A 192 0.30 -11.54 -3.59
C VAL A 192 1.69 -12.14 -3.60
N ALA A 193 2.44 -11.88 -4.67
CA ALA A 193 3.77 -12.43 -4.88
C ALA A 193 4.77 -11.36 -5.27
N ILE A 194 5.89 -11.27 -4.55
CA ILE A 194 7.01 -10.40 -4.90
C ILE A 194 8.05 -11.24 -5.65
N PRO A 195 8.31 -10.97 -6.94
CA PRO A 195 9.26 -11.76 -7.72
C PRO A 195 10.70 -11.58 -7.22
N LEU A 196 11.41 -12.68 -7.04
CA LEU A 196 12.88 -12.64 -6.94
C LEU A 196 13.47 -12.13 -8.25
N LEU A 197 14.53 -11.34 -8.14
CA LEU A 197 15.25 -10.77 -9.29
C LEU A 197 16.17 -11.82 -9.95
N GLN A 198 16.56 -12.87 -9.24
CA GLN A 198 17.27 -14.03 -9.77
C GLN A 198 16.53 -15.33 -9.42
N ASP A 199 16.82 -16.41 -10.15
CA ASP A 199 16.21 -17.74 -9.95
C ASP A 199 17.25 -18.86 -9.87
N ASP A 200 18.54 -18.52 -9.72
CA ASP A 200 19.65 -19.48 -9.60
C ASP A 200 19.79 -20.07 -8.19
N CYS A 201 18.78 -19.82 -7.34
CA CYS A 201 18.58 -20.43 -6.02
C CYS A 201 19.69 -20.17 -4.99
N ILE A 202 20.55 -19.18 -5.24
CA ILE A 202 21.67 -18.80 -4.35
C ILE A 202 21.76 -17.28 -4.28
N ASP A 203 21.86 -16.72 -3.06
CA ASP A 203 22.12 -15.30 -2.81
C ASP A 203 21.29 -14.35 -3.70
N THR A 204 20.00 -14.66 -3.88
CA THR A 204 19.09 -13.92 -4.77
C THR A 204 18.68 -12.60 -4.13
N THR A 205 18.33 -11.59 -4.92
CA THR A 205 17.80 -10.31 -4.44
C THR A 205 16.32 -10.15 -4.78
N VAL A 206 15.68 -9.21 -4.11
CA VAL A 206 14.26 -8.87 -4.26
C VAL A 206 14.11 -7.38 -3.96
N ASP A 207 13.06 -6.76 -4.48
CA ASP A 207 12.67 -5.42 -4.04
C ASP A 207 12.04 -5.52 -2.64
N GLU A 208 12.88 -5.42 -1.61
CA GLU A 208 12.49 -5.71 -0.22
C GLU A 208 11.41 -4.77 0.30
N ASP A 209 11.40 -3.51 -0.14
CA ASP A 209 10.39 -2.51 0.21
C ASP A 209 8.98 -2.93 -0.20
N TRP A 210 8.81 -3.64 -1.32
CA TRP A 210 7.50 -4.20 -1.66
C TRP A 210 7.02 -5.26 -0.67
N ILE A 211 7.94 -6.06 -0.11
CA ILE A 211 7.57 -7.04 0.92
C ILE A 211 7.08 -6.29 2.16
N TRP A 212 7.80 -5.25 2.57
CA TRP A 212 7.42 -4.40 3.71
C TRP A 212 6.04 -3.75 3.50
N ASP A 213 5.77 -3.23 2.30
CA ASP A 213 4.48 -2.64 1.95
C ASP A 213 3.33 -3.65 2.08
N TYR A 214 3.51 -4.88 1.59
CA TYR A 214 2.47 -5.92 1.66
C TYR A 214 2.29 -6.51 3.06
N ILE A 215 3.36 -6.62 3.86
CA ILE A 215 3.27 -7.09 5.26
C ILE A 215 2.47 -6.11 6.12
N HIS A 216 2.60 -4.81 5.88
CA HIS A 216 1.87 -3.79 6.65
C HIS A 216 0.50 -3.42 6.06
N LEU A 217 0.14 -4.00 4.92
CA LEU A 217 -1.08 -3.64 4.21
C LEU A 217 -2.32 -3.97 5.06
N THR A 218 -3.12 -2.98 5.41
CA THR A 218 -4.38 -3.19 6.15
C THR A 218 -5.45 -2.24 5.65
N SER A 219 -6.70 -2.70 5.63
CA SER A 219 -7.87 -1.86 5.38
C SER A 219 -8.31 -1.07 6.63
N ASP A 220 -7.74 -1.38 7.80
CA ASP A 220 -7.98 -0.61 9.03
C ASP A 220 -7.38 0.79 8.95
N ASP A 221 -6.36 0.96 8.10
CA ASP A 221 -5.78 2.25 7.79
C ASP A 221 -6.70 3.04 6.87
N LYS A 222 -7.55 3.87 7.49
CA LYS A 222 -8.41 4.84 6.81
C LYS A 222 -7.66 6.10 6.37
N THR A 223 -6.31 6.10 6.30
CA THR A 223 -5.57 7.24 5.73
C THR A 223 -5.81 7.35 4.22
N ARG A 224 -6.91 8.00 3.89
CA ARG A 224 -7.27 8.30 2.50
C ARG A 224 -6.39 9.41 1.94
N ARG A 225 -6.01 9.26 0.67
CA ARG A 225 -5.38 10.34 -0.10
C ARG A 225 -6.46 11.36 -0.44
N LEU A 226 -6.43 12.52 0.21
CA LEU A 226 -7.37 13.61 -0.07
C LEU A 226 -7.00 14.30 -1.39
N ASP A 227 -7.99 14.51 -2.27
CA ASP A 227 -7.85 15.45 -3.38
C ASP A 227 -7.91 16.87 -2.82
N LEU A 228 -6.73 17.41 -2.50
CA LEU A 228 -6.58 18.72 -1.89
C LEU A 228 -7.03 19.86 -2.83
N SER A 229 -6.94 19.65 -4.15
CA SER A 229 -7.42 20.63 -5.14
C SER A 229 -8.94 20.71 -5.12
N THR A 230 -9.63 19.59 -5.29
CA THR A 230 -11.10 19.57 -5.27
C THR A 230 -11.64 20.05 -3.93
N LEU A 231 -11.01 19.67 -2.82
CA LEU A 231 -11.41 20.13 -1.49
C LEU A 231 -11.21 21.64 -1.30
N HIS A 232 -10.14 22.21 -1.87
CA HIS A 232 -9.90 23.66 -1.83
C HIS A 232 -10.95 24.41 -2.65
N ASP A 233 -11.25 23.94 -3.86
CA ASP A 233 -12.27 24.52 -4.73
C ASP A 233 -13.66 24.45 -4.07
N GLU A 234 -14.01 23.32 -3.44
CA GLU A 234 -15.25 23.16 -2.69
C GLU A 234 -15.37 24.19 -1.57
N VAL A 235 -14.32 24.36 -0.76
CA VAL A 235 -14.31 25.33 0.35
C VAL A 235 -14.47 26.77 -0.14
N ASP A 236 -13.95 27.12 -1.32
CA ASP A 236 -14.13 28.47 -1.87
C ASP A 236 -15.61 28.76 -2.18
N THR A 237 -16.37 27.76 -2.67
CA THR A 237 -17.80 27.90 -2.92
C THR A 237 -18.62 28.23 -1.67
N TRP A 238 -18.13 27.85 -0.48
CA TRP A 238 -18.83 28.10 0.78
C TRP A 238 -18.89 29.59 1.14
N PHE A 239 -18.08 30.43 0.51
CA PHE A 239 -18.05 31.88 0.66
C PHE A 239 -18.85 32.63 -0.40
N ALA A 240 -19.57 31.93 -1.28
CA ALA A 240 -20.52 32.56 -2.20
C ALA A 240 -21.65 33.27 -1.42
N PRO A 241 -22.23 34.37 -1.96
CA PRO A 241 -23.28 35.14 -1.28
C PRO A 241 -24.43 34.28 -0.75
N ASP A 242 -25.00 33.41 -1.59
CA ASP A 242 -26.11 32.52 -1.23
C ASP A 242 -25.75 31.56 -0.09
N SER A 243 -24.49 31.10 -0.07
CA SER A 243 -23.97 30.22 0.97
C SER A 243 -23.79 30.95 2.29
N LEU A 244 -23.31 32.19 2.27
CA LEU A 244 -23.20 33.04 3.46
C LEU A 244 -24.57 33.40 4.02
N GLU A 245 -25.56 33.69 3.17
CA GLU A 245 -26.94 33.95 3.60
C GLU A 245 -27.55 32.72 4.28
N ALA A 246 -27.35 31.52 3.71
CA ALA A 246 -27.82 30.27 4.33
C ALA A 246 -27.17 30.00 5.70
N ILE A 247 -25.90 30.38 5.88
CA ILE A 247 -25.15 30.15 7.13
C ILE A 247 -25.45 31.21 8.20
N MET A 248 -25.54 32.48 7.79
CA MET A 248 -25.61 33.63 8.69
C MET A 248 -27.03 34.16 8.89
N GLY A 249 -28.01 33.73 8.08
CA GLY A 249 -29.40 34.18 8.13
C GLY A 249 -29.64 35.50 7.40
N GLU A 250 -30.81 36.11 7.59
CA GLU A 250 -31.11 37.45 7.05
C GLU A 250 -30.14 38.49 7.64
N GLY A 251 -29.61 39.38 6.79
CA GLY A 251 -28.69 40.43 7.23
C GLY A 251 -29.40 41.69 7.72
N GLU A 252 -28.90 42.28 8.80
CA GLU A 252 -29.45 43.50 9.39
C GLU A 252 -28.55 44.73 9.12
N GLY A 253 -29.01 45.58 8.20
CA GLY A 253 -28.42 46.89 7.92
C GLY A 253 -27.08 46.88 7.18
N ASP A 254 -26.55 48.08 6.93
CA ASP A 254 -25.40 48.28 6.02
C ASP A 254 -24.10 47.68 6.55
N THR A 255 -23.94 47.60 7.88
CA THR A 255 -22.71 47.09 8.49
C THR A 255 -22.53 45.59 8.21
N GLU A 256 -23.61 44.83 8.34
CA GLU A 256 -23.57 43.40 8.07
C GLU A 256 -23.42 43.11 6.57
N ALA A 257 -24.09 43.90 5.72
CA ALA A 257 -23.92 43.82 4.27
C ALA A 257 -22.45 44.02 3.86
N ILE A 258 -21.78 45.06 4.38
CA ILE A 258 -20.36 45.30 4.11
C ILE A 258 -19.48 44.15 4.62
N GLY A 259 -19.78 43.60 5.80
CA GLY A 259 -19.04 42.46 6.36
C GLY A 259 -19.16 41.20 5.50
N ARG A 260 -20.36 40.88 5.03
CA ARG A 260 -20.64 39.75 4.14
C ARG A 260 -20.00 39.93 2.76
N ASP A 261 -20.05 41.13 2.19
CA ASP A 261 -19.33 41.47 0.96
C ASP A 261 -17.83 41.30 1.13
N TRP A 262 -17.28 41.77 2.26
CA TRP A 262 -15.87 41.59 2.56
C TRP A 262 -15.51 40.11 2.68
N LEU A 263 -16.36 39.28 3.29
CA LEU A 263 -16.20 37.83 3.38
C LEU A 263 -16.22 37.15 2.01
N ALA A 264 -17.16 37.52 1.14
CA ALA A 264 -17.35 36.95 -0.19
C ALA A 264 -16.22 37.29 -1.18
N ARG A 265 -15.47 38.38 -0.96
CA ARG A 265 -14.32 38.73 -1.82
C ARG A 265 -13.29 37.61 -1.90
N ALA A 266 -12.82 37.36 -3.12
CA ALA A 266 -11.81 36.37 -3.45
C ALA A 266 -10.56 36.46 -2.53
N GLY A 267 -10.07 35.30 -2.12
CA GLY A 267 -8.88 35.15 -1.29
C GLY A 267 -8.33 33.73 -1.42
N LYS A 268 -7.14 33.46 -0.88
CA LYS A 268 -6.53 32.13 -0.99
C LYS A 268 -7.21 31.05 -0.13
N ARG A 269 -8.07 31.44 0.83
CA ARG A 269 -8.85 30.56 1.72
C ARG A 269 -8.07 29.45 2.43
N TRP A 270 -6.77 29.65 2.68
CA TRP A 270 -5.93 28.63 3.30
C TRP A 270 -6.42 28.19 4.69
N ARG A 271 -6.90 29.11 5.53
CA ARG A 271 -7.33 28.79 6.90
C ARG A 271 -8.60 27.92 6.94
N PRO A 272 -9.70 28.30 6.26
CA PRO A 272 -10.87 27.43 6.19
C PRO A 272 -10.53 26.11 5.50
N PHE A 273 -9.76 26.13 4.40
CA PHE A 273 -9.33 24.91 3.72
C PHE A 273 -8.56 23.96 4.64
N LEU A 274 -7.55 24.44 5.36
CA LEU A 274 -6.76 23.61 6.28
C LEU A 274 -7.60 23.03 7.41
N SER A 275 -8.59 23.80 7.89
CA SER A 275 -9.53 23.33 8.93
C SER A 275 -10.36 22.15 8.41
N VAL A 276 -10.84 22.26 7.18
CA VAL A 276 -11.64 21.22 6.51
C VAL A 276 -10.78 20.01 6.15
N ALA A 277 -9.57 20.22 5.63
CA ALA A 277 -8.63 19.15 5.31
C ALA A 277 -8.24 18.34 6.55
N ALA A 278 -7.99 19.02 7.67
CA ALA A 278 -7.71 18.35 8.94
C ALA A 278 -8.90 17.50 9.42
N PHE A 279 -10.12 18.04 9.33
CA PHE A 279 -11.32 17.27 9.67
C PHE A 279 -11.50 16.06 8.74
N GLN A 280 -11.39 16.25 7.42
CA GLN A 280 -11.53 15.18 6.44
C GLN A 280 -10.46 14.09 6.61
N ALA A 281 -9.24 14.45 7.01
CA ALA A 281 -8.18 13.47 7.27
C ALA A 281 -8.45 12.61 8.51
N LEU A 282 -9.21 13.11 9.48
CA LEU A 282 -9.44 12.45 10.77
C LEU A 282 -10.79 11.75 10.90
N ARG A 283 -11.74 12.03 10.00
CA ARG A 283 -13.10 11.49 10.09
C ARG A 283 -13.18 10.04 9.58
N SER A 284 -14.01 9.22 10.22
CA SER A 284 -14.15 7.79 9.94
C SER A 284 -15.22 7.44 8.91
N ASP A 285 -16.07 8.41 8.56
CA ASP A 285 -17.29 8.39 7.74
C ASP A 285 -17.07 9.17 6.42
N ALA A 286 -16.02 8.80 5.69
CA ALA A 286 -15.53 9.53 4.51
C ALA A 286 -16.53 9.67 3.35
N ASP A 287 -17.44 8.70 3.20
CA ASP A 287 -18.45 8.64 2.14
C ASP A 287 -19.72 9.43 2.47
N GLU A 288 -19.83 9.89 3.72
CA GLU A 288 -20.93 10.76 4.13
C GLU A 288 -20.61 12.22 3.81
N PRO A 289 -21.62 13.03 3.44
CA PRO A 289 -21.45 14.46 3.23
C PRO A 289 -20.71 15.14 4.40
N ALA A 290 -19.97 16.21 4.11
CA ALA A 290 -19.43 17.07 5.16
C ALA A 290 -20.59 17.59 6.04
N PRO A 291 -20.48 17.54 7.38
CA PRO A 291 -21.52 18.08 8.24
C PRO A 291 -21.66 19.59 8.00
N GLU A 292 -22.89 20.09 7.97
CA GLU A 292 -23.14 21.54 7.80
C GLU A 292 -22.42 22.40 8.85
N ASP A 293 -22.21 21.86 10.05
CA ASP A 293 -21.46 22.56 11.10
C ASP A 293 -19.98 22.78 10.74
N LEU A 294 -19.37 21.92 9.92
CA LEU A 294 -18.01 22.14 9.40
C LEU A 294 -17.95 23.38 8.51
N LYS A 295 -18.99 23.60 7.71
CA LYS A 295 -19.13 24.78 6.85
C LYS A 295 -19.22 26.06 7.69
N LYS A 296 -19.99 26.04 8.77
CA LYS A 296 -20.06 27.15 9.74
C LYS A 296 -18.72 27.43 10.40
N ILE A 297 -17.99 26.39 10.80
CA ILE A 297 -16.65 26.53 11.39
C ILE A 297 -15.68 27.17 10.38
N ALA A 298 -15.68 26.72 9.12
CA ALA A 298 -14.83 27.29 8.08
C ALA A 298 -15.13 28.78 7.86
N VAL A 299 -16.41 29.17 7.80
CA VAL A 299 -16.81 30.58 7.70
C VAL A 299 -16.36 31.36 8.93
N ALA A 300 -16.55 30.84 10.15
CA ALA A 300 -16.12 31.48 11.39
C ALA A 300 -14.61 31.73 11.43
N VAL A 301 -13.80 30.75 11.01
CA VAL A 301 -12.33 30.89 10.90
C VAL A 301 -11.93 32.03 9.98
N GLU A 302 -12.62 32.16 8.85
CA GLU A 302 -12.35 33.24 7.89
C GLU A 302 -12.89 34.60 8.38
N CYS A 303 -13.99 34.64 9.14
CA CYS A 303 -14.48 35.85 9.82
C CYS A 303 -13.41 36.40 10.77
N PHE A 304 -12.82 35.55 11.62
CA PHE A 304 -11.72 35.97 12.50
C PHE A 304 -10.52 36.49 11.72
N HIS A 305 -10.14 35.78 10.64
CA HIS A 305 -9.03 36.21 9.80
C HIS A 305 -9.29 37.56 9.13
N LYS A 306 -10.47 37.77 8.55
CA LYS A 306 -10.79 39.01 7.85
C LYS A 306 -11.02 40.18 8.81
N ALA A 307 -11.59 39.95 9.98
CA ALA A 307 -11.66 40.96 11.04
C ALA A 307 -10.25 41.41 11.48
N SER A 308 -9.31 40.48 11.62
CA SER A 308 -7.92 40.81 11.97
C SER A 308 -7.15 41.55 10.88
N LEU A 309 -7.65 41.58 9.64
CA LEU A 309 -7.07 42.39 8.55
C LEU A 309 -7.63 43.81 8.51
N ILE A 310 -8.79 44.03 9.13
CA ILE A 310 -9.45 45.34 9.22
C ILE A 310 -8.89 46.13 10.41
N HIS A 311 -8.63 45.45 11.54
CA HIS A 311 -7.95 46.01 12.70
C HIS A 311 -6.47 46.30 12.41
#